data_AF-A0A0F9AN87-F1
#
_entry.id   AF-A0A0F9AN87-F1
#
_cell.length_a   1.000
_cell.length_b   1.000
_cell.length_c   1.000
_cell.angle_alpha   90.00
_cell.angle_beta   90.00
_cell.angle_gamma   90.00
#
_symmetry.space_group_name_H-M   'P 1'
#
loop_
_entity.id
_entity.type
_entity.pdbx_description
1 polymer ?
#
loop_
_entity_poly.entity_id
_entity_poly.type
_entity_poly.pdbx_seq_one_letter_code
_entity_poly.pdbx_strand_id
1 'polypeptide(L)'
;MPDRVRAPIPGLAEPETGSKLAQPHRVPWYWRLFGLYGRQSRPVSASGDDTGDMQRLLQDWFSNYLSLVRDRKERYRIFSEMDTFGSVSGILDVYAEESTQRDYDRGVSVWIESKDTKMISRGNECLRNVQMEDRITNLVRRFCKLGDAMQRLIYQTGKGVVAWK
;
A
#
# COMPACT_ATOMS: atom_id res chain seq x y z
N MET A 1 6.88 -61.48 0.04
CA MET A 1 5.43 -61.25 0.15
C MET A 1 5.02 -60.24 -0.92
N PRO A 2 3.87 -60.45 -1.58
CA PRO A 2 3.69 -60.13 -3.00
C PRO A 2 3.25 -58.69 -3.28
N ASP A 3 3.69 -58.21 -4.45
CA ASP A 3 3.27 -57.00 -5.13
C ASP A 3 1.75 -56.94 -5.33
N ARG A 4 1.12 -55.91 -4.76
CA ARG A 4 -0.27 -55.57 -5.05
C ARG A 4 -0.32 -54.62 -6.25
N VAL A 5 -0.60 -55.21 -7.41
CA VAL A 5 -1.06 -54.51 -8.61
C VAL A 5 -2.39 -53.80 -8.29
N ARG A 6 -2.39 -52.46 -8.31
CA ARG A 6 -3.61 -51.66 -8.20
C ARG A 6 -4.39 -51.72 -9.52
N ALA A 7 -5.63 -52.19 -9.45
CA ALA A 7 -6.59 -52.10 -10.55
C ALA A 7 -6.98 -50.63 -10.80
N PRO A 8 -7.22 -50.21 -12.06
CA PRO A 8 -7.69 -48.86 -12.37
C PRO A 8 -9.17 -48.68 -11.98
N ILE A 9 -9.46 -47.54 -11.35
CA ILE A 9 -10.80 -47.13 -10.93
C ILE A 9 -11.59 -46.67 -12.18
N PRO A 10 -12.76 -47.25 -12.48
CA PRO A 10 -13.63 -46.75 -13.55
C PRO A 10 -14.43 -45.55 -13.04
N GLY A 11 -14.25 -44.38 -13.67
CA GLY A 11 -15.03 -43.18 -13.34
C GLY A 11 -14.30 -41.83 -13.43
N LEU A 12 -13.09 -41.77 -13.99
CA LEU A 12 -12.45 -40.49 -14.31
C LEU A 12 -13.06 -39.93 -15.60
N ALA A 13 -14.07 -39.08 -15.43
CA ALA A 13 -14.49 -38.15 -16.45
C ALA A 13 -13.29 -37.27 -16.82
N GLU A 14 -12.98 -37.19 -18.11
CA GLU A 14 -11.99 -36.30 -18.67
C GLU A 14 -12.36 -34.85 -18.32
N PRO A 15 -11.44 -34.02 -17.78
CA PRO A 15 -11.69 -32.60 -17.69
C PRO A 15 -11.66 -32.02 -19.10
N GLU A 16 -12.83 -31.67 -19.63
CA GLU A 16 -12.97 -30.96 -20.89
C GLU A 16 -12.05 -29.75 -20.92
N THR A 17 -11.12 -29.80 -21.87
CA THR A 17 -10.27 -28.70 -22.32
C THR A 17 -11.15 -27.57 -22.86
N GLY A 18 -11.44 -26.61 -22.00
CA GLY A 18 -12.28 -25.48 -22.36
C GLY A 18 -12.14 -24.29 -21.41
N SER A 19 -10.91 -23.90 -21.05
CA SER A 19 -10.67 -22.63 -20.38
C SER A 19 -10.97 -21.47 -21.33
N LYS A 20 -12.25 -21.10 -21.44
CA LYS A 20 -12.64 -19.77 -21.88
C LYS A 20 -12.07 -18.79 -20.87
N LEU A 21 -10.89 -18.25 -21.18
CA LEU A 21 -10.29 -17.11 -20.49
C LEU A 21 -11.39 -16.06 -20.27
N ALA A 22 -11.81 -15.90 -19.01
CA ALA A 22 -12.72 -14.85 -18.62
C ALA A 22 -12.09 -13.52 -19.03
N GLN A 23 -12.61 -12.91 -20.09
CA GLN A 23 -12.16 -11.59 -20.48
C GLN A 23 -12.52 -10.63 -19.34
N PRO A 24 -11.56 -9.84 -18.82
CA PRO A 24 -11.87 -8.89 -17.76
C PRO A 24 -12.96 -7.93 -18.26
N HIS A 25 -14.05 -7.84 -17.50
CA HIS A 25 -15.19 -7.00 -17.82
C HIS A 25 -14.70 -5.55 -18.02
N ARG A 26 -14.76 -5.06 -19.26
CA ARG A 26 -14.40 -3.67 -19.60
C ARG A 26 -15.49 -2.74 -19.10
N VAL A 27 -15.45 -2.39 -17.81
CA VAL A 27 -16.37 -1.42 -17.22
C VAL A 27 -15.94 0.00 -17.64
N PRO A 28 -16.71 0.71 -18.49
CA PRO A 28 -16.24 1.94 -19.14
C PRO A 28 -16.00 3.13 -18.19
N TRP A 29 -16.54 3.08 -16.97
CA TRP A 29 -16.45 4.19 -16.01
C TRP A 29 -15.10 4.24 -15.28
N TYR A 30 -14.45 3.10 -15.05
CA TYR A 30 -13.15 3.02 -14.37
C TYR A 30 -12.04 3.75 -15.16
N TRP A 31 -12.03 3.62 -16.50
CA TRP A 31 -11.08 4.32 -17.36
C TRP A 31 -11.29 5.83 -17.41
N ARG A 32 -12.53 6.30 -17.22
CA ARG A 32 -12.83 7.75 -17.14
C ARG A 32 -12.31 8.38 -15.84
N LEU A 33 -12.29 7.61 -14.74
CA LEU A 33 -11.74 8.08 -13.47
C LEU A 33 -10.22 8.27 -13.52
N PHE A 34 -9.48 7.40 -14.21
CA PHE A 34 -8.03 7.61 -14.42
C PHE A 34 -7.70 8.59 -15.55
N GLY A 35 -8.59 8.77 -16.53
CA GLY A 35 -8.43 9.74 -17.62
C GLY A 35 -8.52 11.20 -17.17
N LEU A 36 -9.26 11.50 -16.10
CA LEU A 36 -9.38 12.86 -15.55
C LEU A 36 -8.13 13.31 -14.76
N TYR A 37 -7.28 12.38 -14.32
CA TYR A 37 -6.07 12.69 -13.54
C TYR A 37 -4.76 12.42 -14.28
N GLY A 38 -4.83 11.88 -15.51
CA GLY A 38 -3.67 11.38 -16.23
C GLY A 38 -3.47 12.01 -17.61
N ARG A 39 -3.10 13.30 -17.67
CA ARG A 39 -2.24 13.90 -18.71
C ARG A 39 -2.05 15.40 -18.43
N GLN A 40 -1.11 15.72 -17.54
CA GLN A 40 -0.47 17.04 -17.60
C GLN A 40 0.43 17.04 -18.83
N SER A 41 -0.03 17.70 -19.89
CA SER A 41 0.75 18.00 -21.09
C SER A 41 2.03 18.72 -20.69
N ARG A 42 3.19 18.09 -20.89
CA ARG A 42 4.47 18.80 -20.83
C ARG A 42 4.52 19.78 -22.01
N PRO A 43 4.75 21.09 -21.79
CA PRO A 43 5.13 21.95 -22.90
C PRO A 43 6.55 21.56 -23.34
N VAL A 44 6.68 21.04 -24.56
CA VAL A 44 7.97 20.98 -25.25
C VAL A 44 8.09 22.30 -26.00
N SER A 45 8.80 23.26 -25.41
CA SER A 45 9.26 24.46 -26.12
C SER A 45 10.78 24.44 -26.14
N ALA A 46 11.33 24.12 -27.31
CA ALA A 46 12.71 24.34 -27.66
C ALA A 46 12.80 25.71 -28.37
N SER A 47 13.42 26.70 -27.72
CA SER A 47 13.95 27.91 -28.36
C SER A 47 14.70 28.71 -27.29
N GLY A 48 16.00 28.91 -27.48
CA GLY A 48 16.90 29.38 -26.45
C GLY A 48 16.78 30.86 -26.09
N ASP A 49 16.79 31.13 -24.80
CA ASP A 49 17.22 32.38 -24.18
C ASP A 49 17.70 32.08 -22.73
N ASP A 50 19.00 31.79 -22.58
CA ASP A 50 19.58 30.93 -21.52
C ASP A 50 19.50 31.48 -20.07
N THR A 51 19.08 32.74 -19.87
CA THR A 51 18.91 33.35 -18.54
C THR A 51 17.45 33.58 -18.15
N GLY A 52 16.57 33.87 -19.11
CA GLY A 52 15.13 33.95 -18.87
C GLY A 52 14.48 32.56 -18.73
N ASP A 53 15.05 31.56 -19.41
CA ASP A 53 14.58 30.18 -19.37
C ASP A 53 14.80 29.54 -17.99
N MET A 54 15.94 29.80 -17.34
CA MET A 54 16.18 29.27 -15.98
C MET A 54 15.19 29.85 -14.97
N GLN A 55 14.85 31.13 -15.08
CA GLN A 55 13.91 31.80 -14.18
C GLN A 55 12.47 31.31 -14.40
N ARG A 56 12.07 31.05 -15.65
CA ARG A 56 10.79 30.41 -16.00
C ARG A 56 10.72 28.96 -15.55
N LEU A 57 11.76 28.17 -15.78
CA LEU A 57 11.84 26.78 -15.32
C LEU A 57 11.74 26.67 -13.80
N LEU A 58 12.41 27.58 -13.06
CA LEU A 58 12.27 27.66 -11.62
C LEU A 58 10.86 28.06 -11.21
N GLN A 59 10.27 29.07 -11.86
CA GLN A 59 8.91 29.53 -11.55
C GLN A 59 7.86 28.44 -11.83
N ASP A 60 7.98 27.71 -12.93
CA ASP A 60 7.13 26.58 -13.28
C ASP A 60 7.34 25.41 -12.32
N TRP A 61 8.60 25.10 -11.96
CA TRP A 61 8.91 24.08 -10.97
C TRP A 61 8.32 24.42 -9.60
N PHE A 62 8.48 25.65 -9.11
CA PHE A 62 7.90 26.11 -7.85
C PHE A 62 6.37 26.07 -7.89
N SER A 63 5.77 26.52 -8.99
CA SER A 63 4.30 26.49 -9.17
C SER A 63 3.77 25.06 -9.18
N ASN A 64 4.45 24.14 -9.86
CA ASN A 64 4.12 22.72 -9.91
C ASN A 64 4.34 22.04 -8.55
N TYR A 65 5.39 22.40 -7.82
CA TYR A 65 5.63 21.87 -6.48
C TYR A 65 4.52 22.30 -5.50
N LEU A 66 4.15 23.57 -5.52
CA LEU A 66 3.07 24.11 -4.69
C LEU A 66 1.70 23.54 -5.08
N SER A 67 1.44 23.30 -6.37
CA SER A 67 0.21 22.66 -6.83
C SER A 67 0.11 21.21 -6.34
N LEU A 68 1.19 20.42 -6.39
CA LEU A 68 1.22 19.06 -5.86
C LEU A 68 0.86 18.99 -4.37
N VAL A 69 1.38 19.91 -3.56
CA VAL A 69 1.07 19.98 -2.13
C VAL A 69 -0.40 20.35 -1.90
N ARG A 70 -0.92 21.33 -2.66
CA ARG A 70 -2.33 21.73 -2.60
C ARG A 70 -3.26 20.58 -3.00
N ASP A 71 -2.94 19.88 -4.08
CA ASP A 71 -3.71 18.74 -4.59
C ASP A 71 -3.74 17.61 -3.56
N ARG A 72 -2.63 17.35 -2.87
CA ARG A 72 -2.56 16.31 -1.83
C ARG A 72 -3.47 16.63 -0.65
N LYS A 73 -3.44 17.87 -0.15
CA LYS A 73 -4.31 18.29 0.96
C LYS A 73 -5.79 18.18 0.60
N GLU A 74 -6.14 18.56 -0.64
CA GLU A 74 -7.52 18.45 -1.11
C GLU A 74 -7.96 16.98 -1.24
N ARG A 75 -7.10 16.09 -1.77
CA ARG A 75 -7.39 14.65 -1.81
C ARG A 75 -7.62 14.06 -0.43
N TYR A 76 -6.82 14.42 0.57
CA TYR A 76 -7.02 13.96 1.94
C TYR A 76 -8.34 14.45 2.54
N ARG A 77 -8.76 15.67 2.22
CA ARG A 77 -10.07 16.19 2.62
C ARG A 77 -11.19 15.35 2.02
N ILE A 78 -11.13 15.08 0.72
CA ILE A 78 -12.11 14.26 0.00
C ILE A 78 -12.14 12.83 0.58
N PHE A 79 -10.99 12.20 0.80
CA PHE A 79 -10.94 10.86 1.42
C PHE A 79 -11.50 10.85 2.84
N SER A 80 -11.30 11.93 3.60
CA SER A 80 -11.89 12.05 4.93
C SER A 80 -13.40 12.24 4.90
N GLU A 81 -13.92 12.93 3.88
CA GLU A 81 -15.36 13.05 3.65
C GLU A 81 -15.95 11.70 3.21
N MET A 82 -15.28 10.97 2.32
CA MET A 82 -15.71 9.64 1.88
C MET A 82 -15.77 8.61 3.02
N ASP A 83 -14.85 8.68 3.98
CA ASP A 83 -14.83 7.80 5.15
C ASP A 83 -16.02 8.03 6.10
N THR A 84 -16.78 9.12 5.94
CA THR A 84 -18.03 9.34 6.69
C THR A 84 -19.18 8.47 6.21
N PHE A 85 -19.11 7.94 4.98
CA PHE A 85 -20.09 6.98 4.48
C PHE A 85 -19.82 5.60 5.10
N GLY A 86 -20.81 5.06 5.82
CA GLY A 86 -20.64 3.81 6.58
C GLY A 86 -20.21 2.61 5.73
N SER A 87 -20.61 2.54 4.46
CA SER A 87 -20.18 1.48 3.54
C SER A 87 -18.69 1.56 3.20
N VAL A 88 -18.17 2.76 2.93
CA VAL A 88 -16.74 2.99 2.66
C VAL A 88 -15.93 2.71 3.91
N SER A 89 -16.39 3.22 5.05
CA SER A 89 -15.73 3.03 6.34
C SER A 89 -15.61 1.55 6.69
N GLY A 90 -16.70 0.79 6.56
CA GLY A 90 -16.71 -0.65 6.85
C GLY A 90 -15.80 -1.46 5.92
N ILE A 91 -15.72 -1.11 4.62
CA ILE A 91 -14.78 -1.77 3.70
C ILE A 91 -13.32 -1.50 4.11
N LEU A 92 -13.00 -0.27 4.53
CA LEU A 92 -11.66 0.08 5.02
C LEU A 92 -11.31 -0.67 6.30
N ASP A 93 -12.27 -0.85 7.21
CA ASP A 93 -12.10 -1.61 8.44
C ASP A 93 -11.79 -3.08 8.15
N VAL A 94 -12.62 -3.73 7.32
CA VAL A 94 -12.41 -5.13 6.91
C VAL A 94 -11.04 -5.31 6.26
N TYR A 95 -10.65 -4.42 5.34
CA TYR A 95 -9.36 -4.52 4.66
C TYR A 95 -8.18 -4.36 5.63
N ALA A 96 -8.30 -3.45 6.60
CA ALA A 96 -7.28 -3.25 7.63
C ALA A 96 -7.18 -4.46 8.57
N GLU A 97 -8.30 -5.04 8.98
CA GLU A 97 -8.34 -6.24 9.83
C GLU A 97 -7.76 -7.46 9.11
N GLU A 98 -8.16 -7.72 7.87
CA GLU A 98 -7.64 -8.84 7.07
C GLU A 98 -6.13 -8.70 6.81
N SER A 99 -5.65 -7.48 6.56
CA SER A 99 -4.24 -7.22 6.32
C SER A 99 -3.37 -7.31 7.58
N THR A 100 -3.96 -7.27 8.78
CA THR A 100 -3.22 -7.25 10.05
C THR A 100 -3.50 -8.46 10.92
N GLN A 101 -4.01 -9.54 10.32
CA GLN A 101 -4.19 -10.82 11.01
C GLN A 101 -2.87 -11.29 11.64
N ARG A 102 -2.99 -11.83 12.85
CA ARG A 102 -1.85 -12.44 13.53
C ARG A 102 -1.51 -13.75 12.87
N ASP A 103 -0.21 -14.01 12.76
CA ASP A 103 0.27 -15.32 12.37
C ASP A 103 -0.10 -16.36 13.44
N TYR A 104 -0.64 -17.50 13.03
CA TYR A 104 -1.12 -18.54 13.96
C TYR A 104 0.02 -19.15 14.78
N ASP A 105 1.20 -19.30 14.18
CA ASP A 105 2.35 -19.94 14.83
C ASP A 105 3.07 -18.97 15.77
N ARG A 106 3.24 -17.71 15.33
CA ARG A 106 4.01 -16.71 16.06
C ARG A 106 3.16 -15.87 17.03
N GLY A 107 1.84 -15.80 16.82
CA GLY A 107 0.92 -15.02 17.64
C GLY A 107 1.11 -13.50 17.52
N VAL A 108 1.81 -13.02 16.50
CA VAL A 108 2.09 -11.61 16.23
C VAL A 108 1.72 -11.25 14.80
N SER A 109 1.32 -10.01 14.56
CA SER A 109 0.99 -9.49 13.23
C SER A 109 2.22 -8.96 12.49
N VAL A 110 3.24 -8.47 13.20
CA VAL A 110 4.46 -7.91 12.58
C VAL A 110 5.71 -8.51 13.19
N TRP A 111 6.64 -8.94 12.33
CA TRP A 111 7.94 -9.47 12.74
C TRP A 111 9.05 -9.05 11.77
N ILE A 112 10.29 -9.22 12.22
CA ILE A 112 11.48 -8.94 11.41
C ILE A 112 12.17 -10.25 11.05
N GLU A 113 12.44 -10.42 9.77
CA GLU A 113 13.20 -11.56 9.23
C GLU A 113 14.60 -11.10 8.83
N SER A 114 15.62 -11.80 9.31
CA SER A 114 17.00 -11.56 8.95
C SER A 114 17.84 -12.81 9.17
N LYS A 115 19.01 -12.88 8.52
CA LYS A 115 20.02 -13.90 8.82
C LYS A 115 20.75 -13.61 10.13
N ASP A 116 20.82 -12.34 10.54
CA ASP A 116 21.47 -11.93 11.78
C ASP A 116 20.49 -11.96 12.96
N THR A 117 20.78 -12.83 13.93
CA THR A 117 19.97 -13.01 15.14
C THR A 117 19.98 -11.76 16.03
N LYS A 118 21.08 -10.99 16.05
CA LYS A 118 21.14 -9.73 16.81
C LYS A 118 20.17 -8.71 16.24
N MET A 119 20.09 -8.61 14.91
CA MET A 119 19.18 -7.70 14.23
C MET A 119 17.71 -8.06 14.48
N ILE A 120 17.37 -9.36 14.46
CA ILE A 120 16.02 -9.84 14.79
C ILE A 120 15.66 -9.46 16.22
N SER A 121 16.54 -9.73 17.18
CA SER A 121 16.30 -9.45 18.60
C SER A 121 16.08 -7.95 18.86
N ARG A 122 16.97 -7.10 18.34
CA ARG A 122 16.87 -5.63 18.48
C ARG A 122 15.67 -5.05 17.73
N GLY A 123 15.35 -5.60 16.57
CA GLY A 123 14.19 -5.22 15.80
C GLY A 123 12.88 -5.53 16.53
N ASN A 124 12.76 -6.74 17.07
CA ASN A 124 11.58 -7.14 17.84
C ASN A 124 11.46 -6.35 19.15
N GLU A 125 12.56 -6.03 19.81
CA GLU A 125 12.58 -5.10 20.95
C GLU A 125 12.03 -3.72 20.57
N CYS A 126 12.43 -3.18 19.41
CA CYS A 126 11.90 -1.93 18.87
C CYS A 126 10.39 -2.00 18.62
N LEU A 127 9.90 -3.05 17.96
CA LEU A 127 8.47 -3.24 17.69
C LEU A 127 7.64 -3.31 18.99
N ARG A 128 8.18 -3.98 20.03
CA ARG A 128 7.56 -4.05 21.36
C ARG A 128 7.51 -2.70 22.05
N ASN A 129 8.60 -1.93 22.03
CA ASN A 129 8.65 -0.60 22.65
C ASN A 129 7.64 0.37 22.03
N VAL A 130 7.39 0.25 20.72
CA VAL A 130 6.41 1.07 20.00
C VAL A 130 4.97 0.56 20.17
N GLN A 131 4.79 -0.61 20.81
CA GLN A 131 3.50 -1.30 20.92
C GLN A 131 2.87 -1.53 19.55
N MET A 132 3.67 -2.05 18.60
CA MET A 132 3.24 -2.17 17.20
C MET A 132 1.96 -3.00 17.05
N GLU A 133 1.83 -4.09 17.80
CA GLU A 133 0.67 -4.99 17.74
C GLU A 133 -0.67 -4.31 18.03
N ASP A 134 -0.71 -3.35 18.96
CA ASP A 134 -1.94 -2.64 19.31
C ASP A 134 -2.30 -1.56 18.28
N ARG A 135 -1.33 -1.17 17.44
CA ARG A 135 -1.41 0.02 16.60
C ARG A 135 -1.38 -0.28 15.10
N ILE A 136 -0.94 -1.47 14.71
CA ILE A 136 -0.76 -1.84 13.30
C ILE A 136 -2.06 -1.76 12.51
N THR A 137 -3.18 -2.22 13.04
CA THR A 137 -4.49 -2.16 12.37
C THR A 137 -4.89 -0.71 12.09
N ASN A 138 -4.71 0.19 13.07
CA ASN A 138 -4.98 1.61 12.89
C ASN A 138 -4.05 2.28 11.87
N LEU A 139 -2.78 1.88 11.83
CA LEU A 139 -1.83 2.35 10.80
C LEU A 139 -2.25 1.90 9.41
N VAL A 140 -2.58 0.62 9.24
CA VAL A 140 -2.98 0.07 7.95
C VAL A 140 -4.29 0.72 7.50
N ARG A 141 -5.27 0.93 8.40
CA ARG A 141 -6.49 1.68 8.07
C ARG A 141 -6.19 3.09 7.55
N ARG A 142 -5.26 3.82 8.18
CA ARG A 142 -4.82 5.15 7.70
C ARG A 142 -4.14 5.04 6.34
N PHE A 143 -3.32 4.02 6.13
CA PHE A 143 -2.64 3.77 4.86
C PHE A 143 -3.65 3.46 3.74
N CYS A 144 -4.66 2.63 4.00
CA CYS A 144 -5.74 2.35 3.04
C CYS A 144 -6.54 3.59 2.69
N LYS A 145 -6.79 4.49 3.65
CA LYS A 145 -7.54 5.73 3.44
C LYS A 145 -6.74 6.79 2.68
N LEU A 146 -5.50 7.05 3.07
CA LEU A 146 -4.72 8.20 2.60
C LEU A 146 -3.67 7.83 1.54
N GLY A 147 -3.30 6.55 1.46
CA GLY A 147 -2.19 6.04 0.66
C GLY A 147 -0.83 6.14 1.34
N ASP A 148 -0.77 6.77 2.52
CA ASP A 148 0.44 6.96 3.31
C ASP A 148 0.12 7.26 4.78
N ALA A 149 1.08 6.99 5.65
CA ALA A 149 1.00 7.31 7.07
C ALA A 149 2.40 7.65 7.59
N MET A 150 2.71 8.95 7.70
CA MET A 150 3.98 9.37 8.27
C MET A 150 3.92 9.31 9.80
N GLN A 151 4.94 8.71 10.41
CA GLN A 151 5.10 8.60 11.85
C GLN A 151 6.52 9.00 12.20
N ARG A 152 6.69 9.78 13.27
CA ARG A 152 7.99 10.18 13.78
C ARG A 152 8.40 9.25 14.91
N LEU A 153 9.49 8.52 14.71
CA LEU A 153 10.12 7.74 15.77
C LEU A 153 11.00 8.64 16.65
N ILE A 154 10.90 8.46 17.97
CA ILE A 154 11.70 9.16 18.97
C ILE A 154 12.65 8.13 19.59
N TYR A 155 13.94 8.36 19.40
CA TYR A 155 14.99 7.49 19.91
C TYR A 155 15.89 8.24 20.90
N GLN A 156 16.47 7.50 21.84
CA GLN A 156 17.45 8.00 22.79
C GLN A 156 18.70 7.12 22.73
N THR A 157 19.87 7.75 22.56
CA THR A 157 21.16 7.05 22.53
C THR A 157 21.34 6.21 23.80
N GLY A 158 21.70 4.94 23.63
CA GLY A 158 21.88 3.98 24.73
C GLY A 158 20.60 3.30 25.22
N LYS A 159 19.40 3.82 24.91
CA LYS A 159 18.11 3.20 25.29
C LYS A 159 17.30 2.66 24.11
N GLY A 160 17.59 3.09 22.89
CA GLY A 160 16.86 2.66 21.69
C GLY A 160 15.63 3.51 21.39
N VAL A 161 14.59 2.91 20.82
CA VAL A 161 13.33 3.59 20.51
C VAL A 161 12.49 3.69 21.78
N VAL A 162 12.12 4.93 22.13
CA VAL A 162 11.41 5.25 23.38
C VAL A 162 9.94 5.53 23.11
N ALA A 163 9.63 6.18 22.00
CA ALA A 163 8.28 6.58 21.65
C ALA A 163 8.16 6.84 20.15
N TRP A 164 6.94 7.13 19.71
CA TRP A 164 6.65 7.62 18.37
C TRP A 164 5.44 8.57 18.42
N LYS A 165 5.32 9.44 17.41
CA LYS A 165 4.26 10.45 17.30
C LYS A 165 3.78 10.59 15.86
#